data_AF-A0A9P0I8A8-F1
#
_entry.id   AF-A0A9P0I8A8-F1
#
_cell.length_a   1.000
_cell.length_b   1.000
_cell.length_c   1.000
_cell.angle_alpha   90.00
_cell.angle_beta   90.00
_cell.angle_gamma   90.00
#
_symmetry.space_group_name_H-M   'P 1'
#
loop_
_entity.id
_entity.type
_entity.pdbx_description
1 polymer ?
#
loop_
_entity_poly.entity_id
_entity_poly.type
_entity_poly.pdbx_seq_one_letter_code
_entity_poly.pdbx_strand_id
1 'polypeptide(L)'
;MGLRGAMTRSPFLLFMYSALVVLLLLLECALLYYFSSNLVEKGLYKDDGLWTHAMRLAFRCCEHNTSIPETRKPPWSCCGPDLYPDNCTTALMFQKDCHASIVNWLDRYQLPVYTSLAVFHVAMATCAIIRRSSSTSQSHS
;
A
#
# COMPACT_ATOMS: atom_id res chain seq x y z
N MET A 1 11.87 3.57 -20.31
CA MET A 1 12.23 4.95 -20.70
C MET A 1 13.43 5.48 -19.94
N GLY A 2 13.48 5.39 -18.60
CA GLY A 2 14.64 5.83 -17.80
C GLY A 2 15.98 5.22 -18.21
N LEU A 3 16.06 3.87 -18.29
CA LEU A 3 17.31 3.18 -18.67
C LEU A 3 17.81 3.58 -20.07
N ARG A 4 16.91 3.56 -21.06
CA ARG A 4 17.24 3.93 -22.45
C ARG A 4 17.63 5.40 -22.56
N GLY A 5 16.91 6.31 -21.89
CA GLY A 5 17.24 7.74 -21.87
C GLY A 5 18.58 8.03 -21.20
N ALA A 6 18.95 7.27 -20.17
CA ALA A 6 20.25 7.38 -19.50
C ALA A 6 21.41 6.83 -20.34
N MET A 7 21.18 5.78 -21.14
CA MET A 7 22.16 5.23 -22.08
C MET A 7 22.37 6.15 -23.28
N THR A 8 21.30 6.67 -23.88
CA THR A 8 21.38 7.54 -25.06
C THR A 8 21.62 9.01 -24.73
N ARG A 9 21.74 9.37 -23.44
CA ARG A 9 21.87 10.76 -22.94
C ARG A 9 20.81 11.71 -23.50
N SER A 10 19.62 11.19 -23.84
CA SER A 10 18.56 11.96 -24.47
C SER A 10 17.78 12.78 -23.43
N PRO A 11 17.80 14.12 -23.50
CA PRO A 11 17.11 14.97 -22.54
C PRO A 11 15.58 14.83 -22.64
N PHE A 12 15.06 14.59 -23.84
CA PHE A 12 13.63 14.37 -24.07
C PHE A 12 13.14 13.09 -23.39
N LEU A 13 13.85 11.96 -23.54
CA LEU A 13 13.48 10.68 -22.91
C LEU A 13 13.55 10.75 -21.39
N LEU A 14 14.52 11.49 -20.84
CA LEU A 14 14.65 11.70 -19.40
C LEU A 14 13.55 12.62 -18.85
N PHE A 15 13.18 13.68 -19.58
CA PHE A 15 12.05 14.54 -19.24
C PHE A 15 10.73 13.76 -19.22
N MET A 16 10.44 13.02 -20.29
CA MET A 16 9.24 12.17 -20.37
C MET A 16 9.20 11.12 -19.26
N TYR A 17 10.34 10.51 -18.93
CA TYR A 17 10.45 9.60 -17.80
C TYR A 17 10.15 10.29 -16.47
N SER A 18 10.69 11.47 -16.22
CA SER A 18 10.42 12.23 -14.99
C SER A 18 8.95 12.62 -14.85
N ALA A 19 8.31 13.06 -15.94
CA ALA A 19 6.88 13.39 -15.95
C ALA A 19 6.02 12.15 -15.65
N LEU A 20 6.35 11.01 -16.26
CA LEU A 20 5.65 9.74 -16.02
C LEU A 20 5.80 9.29 -14.56
N VAL A 21 6.99 9.44 -13.98
CA VAL A 21 7.24 9.13 -12.56
C VAL A 21 6.41 10.01 -11.62
N VAL A 22 6.29 11.32 -11.91
CA VAL A 22 5.43 12.23 -11.12
C VAL A 22 3.95 11.88 -11.27
N LEU A 23 3.50 11.54 -12.47
CA LEU A 23 2.11 11.11 -12.70
C LEU A 23 1.80 9.81 -11.96
N LEU A 24 2.72 8.85 -11.94
CA LEU A 24 2.59 7.62 -11.16
C LEU A 24 2.54 7.91 -9.67
N LEU A 25 3.38 8.82 -9.15
CA LEU A 25 3.33 9.25 -7.75
C LEU A 25 1.95 9.81 -7.38
N LEU A 26 1.41 10.70 -8.21
CA LEU A 26 0.08 11.28 -7.97
C LEU A 26 -1.01 10.21 -8.00
N LEU A 27 -0.92 9.25 -8.92
CA LEU A 27 -1.85 8.12 -9.00
C LEU A 27 -1.75 7.22 -7.77
N GLU A 28 -0.55 6.88 -7.31
CA GLU A 28 -0.33 6.07 -6.11
C GLU A 28 -0.88 6.77 -4.87
N CYS A 29 -0.65 8.08 -4.71
CA CYS A 29 -1.24 8.86 -3.63
C CYS A 29 -2.77 8.87 -3.68
N ALA A 30 -3.36 9.04 -4.87
CA ALA A 30 -4.81 9.02 -5.04
C ALA A 30 -5.42 7.65 -4.72
N LEU A 31 -4.77 6.57 -5.15
CA LEU A 31 -5.20 5.20 -4.85
C LEU A 31 -5.09 4.90 -3.37
N LEU A 32 -3.97 5.22 -2.73
CA LEU A 32 -3.78 5.02 -1.30
C LEU A 32 -4.84 5.76 -0.48
N TYR A 33 -5.10 7.02 -0.81
CA TYR A 33 -6.16 7.81 -0.19
C TYR A 33 -7.55 7.22 -0.41
N TYR A 34 -7.86 6.78 -1.64
CA TYR A 34 -9.15 6.18 -1.95
C TYR A 34 -9.36 4.86 -1.18
N PHE A 35 -8.38 3.97 -1.20
CA PHE A 35 -8.46 2.69 -0.48
C PHE A 35 -8.51 2.89 1.02
N SER A 36 -7.68 3.77 1.57
CA SER A 36 -7.69 4.05 3.01
C SER A 36 -9.03 4.61 3.45
N SER A 37 -9.58 5.58 2.72
CA SER A 37 -10.89 6.17 3.03
C SER A 37 -12.00 5.15 2.95
N ASN A 38 -12.01 4.32 1.89
CA ASN A 38 -13.03 3.30 1.69
C ASN A 38 -12.95 2.19 2.77
N LEU A 39 -11.74 1.80 3.20
CA LEU A 39 -11.51 0.86 4.29
C LEU A 39 -11.96 1.44 5.64
N VAL A 40 -11.70 2.71 5.89
CA VAL A 40 -12.12 3.39 7.13
C VAL A 40 -13.63 3.60 7.18
N GLU A 41 -14.27 3.93 6.06
CA GLU A 41 -15.71 4.22 6.01
C GLU A 41 -16.57 2.95 5.97
N LYS A 42 -16.20 1.95 5.17
CA LYS A 42 -17.01 0.73 4.99
C LYS A 42 -16.57 -0.43 5.88
N GLY A 43 -15.36 -0.37 6.43
CA GLY A 43 -14.76 -1.52 7.11
C GLY A 43 -14.65 -2.74 6.20
N LEU A 44 -14.41 -3.90 6.82
CA LEU A 44 -14.32 -5.21 6.16
C LEU A 44 -15.68 -5.92 6.05
N TYR A 45 -16.77 -5.19 6.28
CA TYR A 45 -18.09 -5.76 6.59
C TYR A 45 -18.87 -6.32 5.42
N LYS A 46 -18.59 -5.83 4.20
CA LYS A 46 -19.56 -5.91 3.10
C LYS A 46 -19.34 -7.10 2.17
N ASP A 47 -18.14 -7.67 2.12
CA ASP A 47 -17.81 -8.81 1.25
C ASP A 47 -16.76 -9.73 1.91
N ASP A 48 -17.08 -11.01 2.11
CA ASP A 48 -16.10 -12.05 2.44
C ASP A 48 -15.33 -12.47 1.17
N GLY A 49 -14.49 -11.56 0.68
CA GLY A 49 -13.62 -11.76 -0.47
C GLY A 49 -12.17 -12.10 -0.08
N LEU A 50 -11.33 -12.39 -1.07
CA LEU A 50 -9.91 -12.68 -0.87
C LEU A 50 -9.18 -11.57 -0.08
N TRP A 51 -9.49 -10.31 -0.39
CA TRP A 51 -8.90 -9.15 0.27
C TRP A 51 -9.28 -9.04 1.74
N THR A 52 -10.52 -9.37 2.10
CA THR A 52 -10.96 -9.26 3.49
C THR A 52 -10.37 -10.38 4.35
N HIS A 53 -10.22 -11.58 3.79
CA HIS A 53 -9.42 -12.66 4.40
C HIS A 53 -7.95 -12.24 4.60
N ALA A 54 -7.31 -11.68 3.58
CA ALA A 54 -5.92 -11.24 3.67
C ALA A 54 -5.71 -10.17 4.74
N MET A 55 -6.61 -9.19 4.83
CA MET A 55 -6.52 -8.12 5.82
C MET A 55 -6.72 -8.64 7.25
N ARG A 56 -7.70 -9.53 7.49
CA ARG A 56 -7.91 -10.16 8.80
C ARG A 56 -6.67 -10.93 9.27
N LEU A 57 -6.00 -11.64 8.35
CA LEU A 57 -4.76 -12.36 8.64
C LEU A 57 -3.56 -11.41 8.88
N ALA A 58 -3.43 -10.37 8.05
CA ALA A 58 -2.34 -9.40 8.16
C ALA A 58 -2.39 -8.61 9.47
N PHE A 59 -3.59 -8.18 9.87
CA PHE A 59 -3.80 -7.41 11.09
C PHE A 59 -4.11 -8.26 12.33
N ARG A 60 -4.34 -9.57 12.16
CA ARG A 60 -4.78 -10.49 13.21
C ARG A 60 -5.97 -9.93 13.98
N CYS A 61 -7.02 -9.60 13.24
CA CYS A 61 -8.22 -8.95 13.75
C CYS A 61 -9.48 -9.66 13.22
N CYS A 62 -10.62 -9.42 13.87
CA CYS A 62 -11.93 -9.86 13.39
C CYS A 62 -12.98 -8.77 13.66
N GLU A 63 -13.98 -8.65 12.79
CA GLU A 63 -15.10 -7.71 13.01
C GLU A 63 -16.03 -8.29 14.09
N HIS A 64 -16.01 -7.72 15.30
CA HIS A 64 -16.87 -8.19 16.38
C HIS A 64 -18.22 -7.47 16.29
N ASN A 65 -19.19 -8.05 15.60
CA ASN A 65 -20.54 -7.51 15.62
C ASN A 65 -21.33 -8.07 16.81
N THR A 66 -21.61 -7.23 17.81
CA THR A 66 -22.55 -7.56 18.89
C THR A 66 -23.99 -7.74 18.41
N SER A 67 -24.28 -7.47 17.13
CA SER A 67 -25.61 -7.64 16.50
C SER A 67 -25.70 -8.79 15.48
N ILE A 68 -24.61 -9.54 15.21
CA ILE A 68 -24.71 -10.76 14.40
C ILE A 68 -25.15 -11.91 15.32
N PRO A 69 -26.22 -12.64 14.97
CA PRO A 69 -26.64 -13.78 15.78
C PRO A 69 -25.50 -14.82 15.85
N GLU A 70 -25.25 -15.35 17.04
CA GLU A 70 -24.22 -16.39 17.34
C GLU A 70 -24.33 -17.66 16.46
N THR A 71 -25.36 -17.76 15.63
CA THR A 71 -25.63 -18.89 14.73
C THR A 71 -24.79 -18.87 13.45
N ARG A 72 -24.11 -17.78 13.10
CA ARG A 72 -23.24 -17.73 11.91
C ARG A 72 -21.79 -18.01 12.28
N LYS A 73 -21.23 -19.11 11.79
CA LYS A 73 -19.79 -19.41 11.96
C LYS A 73 -18.95 -18.23 11.42
N PRO A 74 -17.96 -17.74 12.18
CA PRO A 74 -17.07 -16.69 11.69
C PRO A 74 -16.20 -17.22 10.54
N PRO A 75 -15.74 -16.33 9.64
CA PRO A 75 -14.83 -16.72 8.57
C PRO A 75 -13.51 -17.24 9.16
N TRP A 76 -12.94 -18.29 8.57
CA TRP A 76 -11.73 -18.94 9.07
C TRP A 76 -10.54 -17.99 9.26
N SER A 77 -10.45 -16.93 8.44
CA SER A 77 -9.37 -15.93 8.54
C SER A 77 -9.41 -15.13 9.85
N CYS A 78 -10.52 -15.14 10.59
CA CYS A 78 -10.60 -14.58 11.94
C CYS A 78 -9.90 -15.43 13.01
N CYS A 79 -9.61 -16.71 12.73
CA CYS A 79 -8.90 -17.60 13.65
C CYS A 79 -7.46 -17.88 13.21
N GLY A 80 -7.08 -17.48 12.00
CA GLY A 80 -5.75 -17.72 11.44
C GLY A 80 -5.70 -18.88 10.42
N PRO A 81 -4.54 -19.09 9.78
CA PRO A 81 -4.39 -20.06 8.70
C PRO A 81 -4.48 -21.51 9.19
N ASP A 82 -4.12 -21.77 10.45
CA ASP A 82 -4.06 -23.13 11.03
C ASP A 82 -5.45 -23.76 11.22
N LEU A 83 -6.51 -22.96 11.17
CA LEU A 83 -7.90 -23.40 11.36
C LEU A 83 -8.72 -23.42 10.05
N TYR A 84 -8.04 -23.31 8.90
CA TYR A 84 -8.64 -23.45 7.58
C TYR A 84 -9.16 -24.90 7.35
N PRO A 85 -10.32 -25.10 6.69
CA PRO A 85 -11.30 -24.09 6.27
C PRO A 85 -12.43 -23.83 7.28
N ASP A 86 -12.69 -24.73 8.24
CA ASP A 86 -13.95 -24.73 9.02
C ASP A 86 -13.81 -24.93 10.54
N ASN A 87 -12.59 -24.86 11.09
CA ASN A 87 -12.34 -25.09 12.52
C ASN A 87 -12.42 -23.80 13.37
N CYS A 88 -12.83 -22.68 12.76
CA CYS A 88 -12.93 -21.39 13.45
C CYS A 88 -14.21 -21.29 14.27
N THR A 89 -14.06 -21.03 15.57
CA THR A 89 -15.17 -20.79 16.51
C THR A 89 -15.01 -19.42 17.14
N THR A 90 -16.08 -18.86 17.68
CA THR A 90 -16.08 -17.55 18.37
C THR A 90 -15.11 -17.51 19.56
N ALA A 91 -14.79 -18.65 20.19
CA ALA A 91 -13.79 -18.72 21.26
C ALA A 91 -12.35 -18.56 20.76
N LEU A 92 -12.08 -18.87 19.49
CA LEU A 92 -10.75 -18.88 18.87
C LEU A 92 -10.48 -17.67 17.98
N MET A 93 -11.45 -16.77 17.85
CA MET A 93 -11.33 -15.58 17.00
C MET A 93 -10.37 -14.55 17.59
N PHE A 94 -9.72 -13.76 16.74
CA PHE A 94 -9.01 -12.57 17.17
C PHE A 94 -9.96 -11.59 17.86
N GLN A 95 -9.61 -11.19 19.09
CA GLN A 95 -10.40 -10.24 19.88
C GLN A 95 -10.20 -8.77 19.45
N LYS A 96 -9.25 -8.52 18.55
CA LYS A 96 -8.98 -7.16 18.07
C LYS A 96 -10.01 -6.76 17.02
N ASP A 97 -10.59 -5.59 17.21
CA ASP A 97 -11.44 -4.96 16.20
C ASP A 97 -10.60 -4.57 14.97
N CYS A 98 -11.05 -5.00 13.80
CA CYS A 98 -10.34 -4.73 12.55
C CYS A 98 -10.37 -3.25 12.16
N HIS A 99 -11.46 -2.54 12.40
CA HIS A 99 -11.58 -1.13 12.05
C HIS A 99 -10.58 -0.30 12.85
N ALA A 100 -10.59 -0.46 14.18
CA ALA A 100 -9.65 0.21 15.07
C ALA A 100 -8.19 -0.14 14.75
N SER A 101 -7.91 -1.42 14.45
CA SER A 101 -6.55 -1.87 14.12
C SER A 101 -6.02 -1.24 12.84
N ILE A 102 -6.86 -1.17 11.79
CA ILE A 102 -6.50 -0.59 10.49
C ILE A 102 -6.33 0.92 10.60
N VAL A 103 -7.25 1.62 11.27
CA VAL A 103 -7.16 3.08 11.48
C VAL A 103 -5.87 3.42 12.23
N ASN A 104 -5.57 2.71 13.31
CA ASN A 104 -4.36 2.96 14.09
C ASN A 104 -3.08 2.65 13.29
N TRP A 105 -3.08 1.60 12.46
CA TRP A 105 -1.96 1.33 11.56
C TRP A 105 -1.80 2.42 10.52
N LEU A 106 -2.89 2.86 9.91
CA LEU A 106 -2.88 3.91 8.91
C LEU A 106 -2.35 5.21 9.50
N ASP A 107 -2.86 5.65 10.65
CA ASP A 107 -2.39 6.86 11.32
C ASP A 107 -0.87 6.82 11.59
N ARG A 108 -0.37 5.64 12.02
CA ARG A 108 1.06 5.45 12.32
C ARG A 108 1.95 5.40 11.08
N TYR A 109 1.49 4.77 10.00
CA TYR A 109 2.36 4.43 8.86
C TYR A 109 2.07 5.24 7.60
N GLN A 110 0.98 6.00 7.53
CA GLN A 110 0.63 6.80 6.36
C GLN A 110 1.72 7.84 6.04
N LEU A 111 2.12 8.63 7.03
CA LEU A 111 3.15 9.65 6.84
C LEU A 111 4.53 9.07 6.45
N PRO A 112 5.08 8.04 7.11
CA PRO A 112 6.35 7.47 6.69
C PRO A 112 6.27 6.78 5.33
N VAL A 113 5.15 6.15 4.96
CA VAL A 113 4.96 5.58 3.62
C VAL A 113 5.00 6.67 2.55
N TYR A 114 4.21 7.73 2.69
CA TYR A 114 4.22 8.85 1.73
C TYR A 114 5.57 9.56 1.67
N THR A 115 6.22 9.75 2.82
CA THR A 115 7.55 10.38 2.87
C THR A 115 8.60 9.52 2.18
N SER A 116 8.59 8.20 2.40
CA SER A 116 9.52 7.27 1.75
C SER A 116 9.37 7.27 0.22
N LEU A 117 8.12 7.31 -0.26
CA LEU A 117 7.81 7.40 -1.67
C LEU A 117 8.35 8.69 -2.28
N ALA A 118 8.06 9.84 -1.63
CA ALA A 118 8.58 11.13 -2.06
C ALA A 118 10.12 11.18 -2.08
N VAL A 119 10.79 10.67 -1.04
CA VAL A 119 12.26 10.60 -0.95
C VAL A 119 12.83 9.74 -2.07
N PHE A 120 12.23 8.58 -2.35
CA PHE A 120 12.68 7.70 -3.43
C PHE A 120 12.62 8.42 -4.79
N HIS A 121 11.55 9.18 -5.04
CA HIS A 121 11.43 9.98 -6.26
C HIS A 121 12.46 11.11 -6.33
N VAL A 122 12.71 11.83 -5.23
CA VAL A 122 13.73 12.89 -5.18
C VAL A 122 15.13 12.32 -5.40
N ALA A 123 15.45 11.17 -4.78
CA ALA A 123 16.72 10.49 -4.97
C ALA A 123 16.92 10.08 -6.43
N MET A 124 15.91 9.47 -7.05
CA MET A 124 15.94 9.06 -8.46
C MET A 124 16.10 10.26 -9.41
N ALA A 125 15.38 11.36 -9.15
CA ALA A 125 15.51 12.60 -9.91
C ALA A 125 16.90 13.22 -9.77
N THR A 126 17.43 13.28 -8.54
CA THR A 126 18.76 13.83 -8.24
C THR A 126 19.87 13.03 -8.91
N CYS A 127 19.80 11.69 -8.85
CA CYS A 127 20.76 10.81 -9.54
C CYS A 127 20.77 11.03 -11.06
N ALA A 128 19.60 11.26 -11.65
CA ALA A 128 19.49 11.56 -13.08
C ALA A 128 20.14 12.91 -13.46
N ILE A 129 20.00 13.94 -12.61
CA ILE A 129 20.62 15.26 -12.81
C ILE A 129 22.14 15.20 -12.66
N ILE A 130 22.65 14.56 -11.60
CA ILE A 130 24.09 14.43 -11.34
C ILE A 130 24.78 13.70 -12.50
N ARG A 131 24.18 12.61 -13.00
CA ARG A 131 24.69 11.87 -14.17
C ARG A 131 24.73 12.73 -15.44
N ARG A 132 23.81 13.69 -15.60
CA ARG A 132 23.82 14.62 -16.73
C ARG A 132 24.94 15.66 -16.61
N SER A 133 25.10 16.26 -15.43
CA SER A 133 26.13 17.29 -15.18
C SER A 133 27.57 16.77 -15.36
N SER A 134 27.85 15.56 -14.86
CA SER A 134 29.15 14.89 -15.02
C SER A 134 29.47 14.57 -16.49
N SER A 135 28.48 14.13 -17.27
CA SER A 135 28.63 13.90 -18.71
C SER A 135 28.93 15.15 -19.52
N THR A 136 28.43 16.33 -19.12
CA THR A 136 28.69 17.58 -19.85
C THR A 136 30.07 18.14 -19.51
N SER A 137 30.58 17.89 -18.30
CA SER A 137 31.93 18.32 -17.92
C SER A 137 33.03 17.62 -18.73
N GLN A 138 32.84 16.34 -19.10
CA GLN A 138 33.80 15.58 -19.91
C GLN A 138 33.78 15.92 -21.40
N SER A 139 32.77 16.63 -21.91
CA SER A 139 32.77 17.06 -23.32
C SER A 139 33.43 18.42 -23.54
N HIS A 140 33.86 19.09 -22.47
CA HIS A 140 34.50 20.41 -22.51
C HIS A 140 35.99 20.39 -22.10
N SER A 141 36.56 19.20 -21.90
CA SER A 141 37.99 18.94 -21.70
C SER A 141 38.52 18.08 -22.83
#